data_AF-A0A1D7YC44-F1
#
_entry.id   AF-A0A1D7YC44-F1
#
_cell.length_a   1.000
_cell.length_b   1.000
_cell.length_c   1.000
_cell.angle_alpha   90.00
_cell.angle_beta   90.00
_cell.angle_gamma   90.00
#
_symmetry.space_group_name_H-M   'P 1'
#
loop_
_entity.id
_entity.type
_entity.pdbx_description
1 polymer ?
#
loop_
_entity_poly.entity_id
_entity_poly.type
_entity_poly.pdbx_seq_one_letter_code
_entity_poly.pdbx_strand_id
1 'polypeptide(L)'
;MSLHPTLQPYADAWTHSIEAISEMVQSLAEGEWNRRTPCPGWSVRDIVSHIIGMDCEILGDPRPIHSLPRDLFHVTTEHQRYMEMQVDVRRHHTAPEMTAELEYTVIRRNRQLRGESRDPGTTVRGPLGKDITVEQAYRARAFDVWVHEQDLRTALGRPGNLDSPGAYVVRDVLLEALPKIVAEDADAPRSSAIVFDVHGPVEFLRTIRVDIQGRGSLETAPALGPAATLTLDWETYVRLACGRVTPEAVADRLKTEGDPDLTAAILRNFTVTP
;
A
#
# COMPACT_ATOMS: atom_id res chain seq x y z
N MET A 1 -5.85 27.30 -11.21
CA MET A 1 -6.30 27.20 -9.81
C MET A 1 -5.32 26.29 -9.10
N SER A 2 -4.89 26.60 -7.88
CA SER A 2 -4.05 25.69 -7.09
C SER A 2 -4.89 24.52 -6.59
N LEU A 3 -4.29 23.34 -6.49
CA LEU A 3 -4.92 22.15 -5.92
C LEU A 3 -5.35 22.43 -4.47
N HIS A 4 -6.43 21.80 -4.02
CA HIS A 4 -6.92 21.95 -2.66
C HIS A 4 -5.85 21.50 -1.64
N PRO A 5 -5.59 22.25 -0.55
CA PRO A 5 -4.52 21.93 0.41
C PRO A 5 -4.59 20.52 0.99
N THR A 6 -5.79 19.99 1.25
CA THR A 6 -5.98 18.60 1.73
C THR A 6 -5.53 17.54 0.71
N LEU A 7 -5.62 17.83 -0.59
CA LEU A 7 -5.25 16.90 -1.65
C LEU A 7 -3.76 16.98 -2.02
N GLN A 8 -3.11 18.11 -1.72
CA GLN A 8 -1.74 18.40 -2.11
C GLN A 8 -0.73 17.35 -1.60
N PRO A 9 -0.73 16.94 -0.31
CA PRO A 9 0.21 15.93 0.18
C PRO A 9 0.12 14.60 -0.57
N TYR A 10 -1.10 14.18 -0.92
CA TYR A 10 -1.32 12.93 -1.67
C TYR A 10 -0.87 13.06 -3.14
N ALA A 11 -1.08 14.22 -3.76
CA ALA A 11 -0.59 14.48 -5.11
C ALA A 11 0.94 14.51 -5.15
N ASP A 12 1.59 15.13 -4.15
CA ASP A 12 3.04 15.18 -4.03
C ASP A 12 3.62 13.78 -3.78
N ALA A 13 3.00 13.00 -2.90
CA ALA A 13 3.36 11.61 -2.63
C ALA A 13 3.27 10.71 -3.86
N TRP A 14 2.16 10.80 -4.61
CA TRP A 14 2.01 10.07 -5.86
C TRP A 14 3.06 10.50 -6.89
N THR A 15 3.27 11.82 -7.05
CA THR A 15 4.22 12.39 -8.04
C THR A 15 5.65 11.92 -7.76
N HIS A 16 6.10 12.03 -6.51
CA HIS A 16 7.41 11.56 -6.10
C HIS A 16 7.60 10.07 -6.38
N SER A 17 6.62 9.24 -6.01
CA SER A 17 6.73 7.79 -6.16
C SER A 17 6.71 7.36 -7.63
N ILE A 18 5.83 7.96 -8.45
CA ILE A 18 5.71 7.59 -9.86
C ILE A 18 6.90 8.07 -10.71
N GLU A 19 7.52 9.20 -10.34
CA GLU A 19 8.77 9.67 -10.96
C GLU A 19 9.93 8.71 -10.63
N ALA A 20 10.04 8.29 -9.37
CA ALA A 20 11.03 7.30 -8.95
C ALA A 20 10.84 5.95 -9.69
N ILE A 21 9.59 5.50 -9.85
CA ILE A 21 9.28 4.30 -10.65
C ILE A 21 9.70 4.50 -12.11
N SER A 22 9.33 5.63 -12.72
CA SER A 22 9.65 5.95 -14.11
C SER A 22 11.16 5.94 -14.35
N GLU A 23 11.95 6.55 -13.47
CA GLU A 23 13.42 6.53 -13.53
C GLU A 23 13.98 5.10 -13.38
N MET A 24 13.44 4.30 -12.45
CA MET A 24 13.88 2.92 -12.25
C MET A 24 13.68 2.08 -13.51
N VAL A 25 12.50 2.18 -14.15
CA VAL A 25 12.12 1.29 -15.26
C VAL A 25 12.70 1.69 -16.61
N GLN A 26 13.04 2.98 -16.82
CA GLN A 26 13.60 3.49 -18.08
C GLN A 26 14.90 2.79 -18.51
N SER A 27 15.70 2.31 -17.54
CA SER A 27 17.02 1.73 -17.79
C SER A 27 17.07 0.21 -17.65
N LEU A 28 15.94 -0.45 -17.39
CA LEU A 28 15.90 -1.89 -17.16
C LEU A 28 16.14 -2.69 -18.45
N ALA A 29 17.01 -3.68 -18.35
CA ALA A 29 17.13 -4.68 -19.41
C ALA A 29 15.87 -5.57 -19.44
N GLU A 30 15.52 -6.11 -20.62
CA GLU A 30 14.30 -6.92 -20.82
C GLU A 30 14.16 -8.07 -19.81
N GLY A 31 15.26 -8.73 -19.44
CA GLY A 31 15.25 -9.82 -18.45
C GLY A 31 14.85 -9.37 -17.03
N GLU A 32 15.07 -8.10 -16.68
CA GLU A 32 14.76 -7.57 -15.34
C GLU A 32 13.26 -7.35 -15.14
N TRP A 33 12.53 -7.08 -16.23
CA TRP A 33 11.07 -6.95 -16.21
C TRP A 33 10.36 -8.22 -15.75
N ASN A 34 11.01 -9.38 -15.89
CA ASN A 34 10.47 -10.68 -15.50
C ASN A 34 10.91 -11.13 -14.09
N ARG A 35 11.64 -10.29 -13.35
CA ARG A 35 12.01 -10.61 -11.95
C ARG A 35 10.76 -10.67 -11.08
N ARG A 36 10.70 -11.68 -10.21
CA ARG A 36 9.61 -11.83 -9.22
C ARG A 36 9.67 -10.70 -8.20
N THR A 37 8.51 -10.23 -7.80
CA THR A 37 8.37 -9.20 -6.77
C THR A 37 7.86 -9.82 -5.47
N PRO A 38 7.88 -9.08 -4.36
CA PRO A 38 7.20 -9.47 -3.14
C PRO A 38 5.68 -9.69 -3.30
N CYS A 39 5.04 -9.10 -4.32
CA CYS A 39 3.64 -9.40 -4.65
C CYS A 39 3.51 -10.82 -5.25
N PRO A 40 2.70 -11.70 -4.64
CA PRO A 40 2.54 -13.07 -5.13
C PRO A 40 2.07 -13.12 -6.58
N GLY A 41 2.82 -13.85 -7.41
CA GLY A 41 2.48 -14.04 -8.83
C GLY A 41 2.86 -12.87 -9.74
N TRP A 42 3.33 -11.74 -9.20
CA TRP A 42 3.65 -10.55 -9.99
C TRP A 42 5.16 -10.36 -10.17
N SER A 43 5.53 -10.10 -11.42
CA SER A 43 6.83 -9.62 -11.86
C SER A 43 6.94 -8.10 -11.81
N VAL A 44 8.15 -7.57 -12.06
CA VAL A 44 8.36 -6.13 -12.25
C VAL A 44 7.40 -5.57 -13.31
N ARG A 45 7.21 -6.28 -14.42
CA ARG A 45 6.23 -5.90 -15.46
C ARG A 45 4.83 -5.82 -14.90
N ASP A 46 4.41 -6.81 -14.13
CA ASP A 46 3.06 -6.87 -13.58
C ASP A 46 2.76 -5.70 -12.63
N ILE A 47 3.72 -5.29 -11.79
CA ILE A 47 3.58 -4.11 -10.93
C ILE A 47 3.38 -2.84 -11.76
N VAL A 48 4.20 -2.65 -12.80
CA VAL A 48 4.09 -1.48 -13.69
C VAL A 48 2.75 -1.53 -14.45
N SER A 49 2.31 -2.71 -14.88
CA SER A 49 1.02 -2.91 -15.54
C SER A 49 -0.16 -2.57 -14.63
N HIS A 50 -0.11 -2.95 -13.35
CA HIS A 50 -1.11 -2.57 -12.34
C HIS A 50 -1.16 -1.05 -12.16
N ILE A 51 0.00 -0.41 -12.02
CA ILE A 51 0.09 1.05 -11.91
C ILE A 51 -0.55 1.74 -13.10
N ILE A 52 -0.17 1.36 -14.33
CA ILE A 52 -0.75 1.92 -15.56
C ILE A 52 -2.26 1.70 -15.58
N GLY A 53 -2.70 0.46 -15.35
CA GLY A 53 -4.10 0.08 -15.43
C GLY A 53 -5.00 0.85 -14.46
N MET A 54 -4.57 0.98 -13.21
CA MET A 54 -5.32 1.75 -12.20
C MET A 54 -5.39 3.23 -12.54
N ASP A 55 -4.31 3.82 -13.05
CA ASP A 55 -4.30 5.23 -13.45
C ASP A 55 -5.14 5.48 -14.71
N CYS A 56 -5.14 4.57 -15.69
CA CYS A 56 -6.07 4.59 -16.83
C CYS A 56 -7.53 4.56 -16.38
N GLU A 57 -7.88 3.68 -15.44
CA GLU A 57 -9.24 3.62 -14.90
C GLU A 57 -9.64 4.91 -14.17
N ILE A 58 -8.73 5.49 -13.37
CA ILE A 58 -8.95 6.79 -12.71
C ILE A 58 -9.11 7.94 -13.73
N LEU A 59 -8.46 7.83 -14.89
CA LEU A 59 -8.62 8.77 -16.00
C LEU A 59 -9.93 8.57 -16.78
N GLY A 60 -10.69 7.52 -16.46
CA GLY A 60 -11.96 7.18 -17.12
C GLY A 60 -11.79 6.36 -18.40
N ASP A 61 -10.61 5.78 -18.65
CA ASP A 61 -10.41 4.90 -19.79
C ASP A 61 -11.22 3.61 -19.61
N PRO A 62 -11.75 3.03 -20.71
CA PRO A 62 -12.44 1.76 -20.64
C PRO A 62 -11.49 0.66 -20.17
N ARG A 63 -11.96 -0.18 -19.25
CA ARG A 63 -11.20 -1.36 -18.84
C ARG A 63 -11.04 -2.34 -20.02
N PRO A 64 -9.92 -3.08 -20.08
CA PRO A 64 -9.72 -4.07 -21.13
C PRO A 64 -10.82 -5.14 -21.16
N ILE A 65 -11.25 -5.53 -22.36
CA ILE A 65 -12.07 -6.74 -22.53
C ILE A 65 -11.10 -7.91 -22.65
N HIS A 66 -10.80 -8.54 -21.52
CA HIS A 66 -9.77 -9.58 -21.42
C HIS A 66 -10.21 -10.75 -20.54
N SER A 67 -9.93 -11.97 -20.99
CA SER A 67 -10.20 -13.19 -20.23
C SER A 67 -8.92 -13.71 -19.59
N LEU A 68 -8.94 -13.87 -18.27
CA LEU A 68 -7.78 -14.35 -17.54
C LEU A 68 -7.51 -15.85 -17.80
N PRO A 69 -6.23 -16.25 -17.91
CA PRO A 69 -5.83 -17.65 -17.87
C PRO A 69 -6.35 -18.38 -16.61
N ARG A 70 -6.61 -19.68 -16.74
CA ARG A 70 -7.18 -20.50 -15.65
C ARG A 70 -6.15 -20.94 -14.61
N ASP A 71 -4.87 -20.84 -14.94
CA ASP A 71 -3.73 -21.32 -14.16
C ASP A 71 -3.07 -20.23 -13.28
N LEU A 72 -3.73 -19.07 -13.14
CA LEU A 72 -3.32 -18.02 -12.21
C LEU A 72 -3.73 -18.37 -10.77
N PHE A 73 -2.99 -19.28 -10.14
CA PHE A 73 -3.31 -19.81 -8.80
C PHE A 73 -3.25 -18.76 -7.67
N HIS A 74 -2.56 -17.64 -7.86
CA HIS A 74 -2.55 -16.53 -6.90
C HIS A 74 -3.85 -15.71 -6.92
N VAL A 75 -4.70 -15.88 -7.94
CA VAL A 75 -5.98 -15.17 -8.08
C VAL A 75 -7.09 -16.00 -7.44
N THR A 76 -7.38 -15.70 -6.18
CA THR A 76 -8.34 -16.44 -5.34
C THR A 76 -9.61 -15.66 -5.01
N THR A 77 -9.61 -14.34 -5.24
CA THR A 77 -10.74 -13.45 -4.93
C THR A 77 -11.19 -12.65 -6.15
N GLU A 78 -12.42 -12.13 -6.12
CA GLU A 78 -12.93 -11.22 -7.15
C GLU A 78 -12.15 -9.90 -7.19
N HIS A 79 -11.62 -9.44 -6.05
CA HIS A 79 -10.73 -8.28 -6.02
C HIS A 79 -9.43 -8.55 -6.79
N GLN A 80 -8.79 -9.69 -6.53
CA GLN A 80 -7.58 -10.09 -7.24
C GLN A 80 -7.86 -10.29 -8.74
N ARG A 81 -8.99 -10.89 -9.10
CA ARG A 81 -9.42 -11.05 -10.51
C ARG A 81 -9.60 -9.70 -11.21
N TYR A 82 -10.18 -8.73 -10.50
CA TYR A 82 -10.34 -7.38 -11.00
C TYR A 82 -8.99 -6.69 -11.22
N MET A 83 -8.03 -6.81 -10.31
CA MET A 83 -6.70 -6.23 -10.51
C MET A 83 -5.93 -6.95 -11.62
N GLU A 84 -5.93 -8.28 -11.61
CA GLU A 84 -5.17 -9.12 -12.54
C GLU A 84 -5.53 -8.87 -14.01
N MET A 85 -6.78 -8.55 -14.33
CA MET A 85 -7.21 -8.26 -15.71
C MET A 85 -6.38 -7.16 -16.38
N GLN A 86 -6.07 -6.09 -15.65
CA GLN A 86 -5.29 -4.96 -16.17
C GLN A 86 -3.78 -5.27 -16.21
N VAL A 87 -3.35 -6.26 -15.43
CA VAL A 87 -1.99 -6.76 -15.39
C VAL A 87 -1.72 -7.71 -16.55
N ASP A 88 -2.54 -8.76 -16.66
CA ASP A 88 -2.34 -9.86 -17.60
C ASP A 88 -2.35 -9.39 -19.07
N VAL A 89 -3.22 -8.41 -19.39
CA VAL A 89 -3.29 -7.85 -20.74
C VAL A 89 -1.97 -7.22 -21.19
N ARG A 90 -1.07 -6.83 -20.28
CA ARG A 90 0.22 -6.21 -20.60
C ARG A 90 1.42 -7.15 -20.49
N ARG A 91 1.22 -8.42 -20.13
CA ARG A 91 2.32 -9.40 -20.00
C ARG A 91 3.06 -9.67 -21.30
N HIS A 92 2.41 -9.42 -22.44
CA HIS A 92 2.98 -9.59 -23.77
C HIS A 92 3.69 -8.34 -24.31
N HIS A 93 3.58 -7.20 -23.61
CA HIS A 93 4.28 -5.97 -24.01
C HIS A 93 5.77 -6.11 -23.76
N THR A 94 6.57 -5.48 -24.63
CA THR A 94 8.02 -5.32 -24.51
C THR A 94 8.38 -4.21 -23.50
N ALA A 95 9.64 -4.15 -23.04
CA ALA A 95 10.07 -3.05 -22.17
C ALA A 95 9.80 -1.65 -22.76
N PRO A 96 10.11 -1.34 -24.04
CA PRO A 96 9.81 -0.03 -24.62
C PRO A 96 8.31 0.31 -24.62
N GLU A 97 7.44 -0.65 -24.94
CA GLU A 97 5.98 -0.46 -24.91
C GLU A 97 5.49 -0.15 -23.50
N MET A 98 5.99 -0.87 -22.49
CA MET A 98 5.67 -0.61 -21.08
C MET A 98 6.11 0.79 -20.64
N THR A 99 7.33 1.19 -20.97
CA THR A 99 7.84 2.52 -20.59
C THR A 99 7.11 3.66 -21.29
N ALA A 100 6.77 3.50 -22.58
CA ALA A 100 6.04 4.52 -23.33
C ALA A 100 4.59 4.67 -22.82
N GLU A 101 3.92 3.56 -22.50
CA GLU A 101 2.58 3.59 -21.92
C GLU A 101 2.56 4.20 -20.52
N LEU A 102 3.56 3.87 -19.68
CA LEU A 102 3.74 4.49 -18.37
C LEU A 102 3.93 6.00 -18.50
N GLU A 103 4.87 6.45 -19.33
CA GLU A 103 5.16 7.88 -19.54
C GLU A 103 3.90 8.64 -19.98
N TYR A 104 3.17 8.10 -20.96
CA TYR A 104 1.92 8.70 -21.42
C TYR A 104 0.87 8.81 -20.31
N THR A 105 0.74 7.76 -19.50
CA THR A 105 -0.19 7.71 -18.37
C THR A 105 0.18 8.72 -17.30
N VAL A 106 1.46 8.84 -16.96
CA VAL A 106 1.99 9.80 -15.98
C VAL A 106 1.70 11.24 -16.41
N ILE A 107 1.91 11.58 -17.68
CA ILE A 107 1.59 12.92 -18.21
C ILE A 107 0.11 13.24 -18.02
N ARG A 108 -0.79 12.30 -18.34
CA ARG A 108 -2.24 12.46 -18.21
C ARG A 108 -2.66 12.61 -16.75
N ARG A 109 -2.14 11.76 -15.86
CA ARG A 109 -2.41 11.83 -14.41
C ARG A 109 -1.90 13.12 -13.80
N ASN A 110 -0.69 13.56 -14.12
CA ASN A 110 -0.16 14.86 -13.67
C ASN A 110 -1.03 16.04 -14.12
N ARG A 111 -1.64 15.96 -15.31
CA ARG A 111 -2.61 16.97 -15.75
C ARG A 111 -3.90 16.89 -14.95
N GLN A 112 -4.44 15.69 -14.74
CA GLN A 112 -5.66 15.47 -13.95
C GLN A 112 -5.47 15.97 -12.50
N LEU A 113 -4.36 15.64 -11.86
CA LEU A 113 -4.06 16.05 -10.48
C LEU A 113 -3.99 17.57 -10.35
N ARG A 114 -3.27 18.25 -11.25
CA ARG A 114 -3.19 19.73 -11.27
C ARG A 114 -4.49 20.42 -11.66
N GLY A 115 -5.33 19.74 -12.43
CA GLY A 115 -6.63 20.24 -12.88
C GLY A 115 -7.79 19.95 -11.94
N GLU A 116 -7.55 19.24 -10.83
CA GLU A 116 -8.61 18.90 -9.89
C GLU A 116 -9.12 20.14 -9.17
N SER A 117 -10.43 20.38 -9.31
CA SER A 117 -11.13 21.54 -8.76
C SER A 117 -12.32 21.14 -7.89
N ARG A 118 -12.64 19.85 -7.81
CA ARG A 118 -13.72 19.35 -6.95
C ARG A 118 -13.33 19.47 -5.48
N ASP A 119 -14.34 19.62 -4.63
CA ASP A 119 -14.16 19.55 -3.18
C ASP A 119 -13.67 18.15 -2.76
N PRO A 120 -12.74 18.03 -1.79
CA PRO A 120 -12.23 16.73 -1.35
C PRO A 120 -13.32 15.74 -0.91
N GLY A 121 -14.45 16.23 -0.39
CA GLY A 121 -15.61 15.43 0.01
C GLY A 121 -16.53 15.01 -1.14
N THR A 122 -16.27 15.46 -2.37
CA THR A 122 -17.06 15.10 -3.55
C THR A 122 -16.99 13.60 -3.78
N THR A 123 -18.15 12.95 -3.95
CA THR A 123 -18.22 11.52 -4.28
C THR A 123 -17.80 11.26 -5.73
N VAL A 124 -16.95 10.25 -5.91
CA VAL A 124 -16.49 9.72 -7.20
C VAL A 124 -16.57 8.20 -7.20
N ARG A 125 -16.54 7.61 -8.39
CA ARG A 125 -16.49 6.15 -8.55
C ARG A 125 -15.06 5.66 -8.37
N GLY A 126 -14.85 4.81 -7.37
CA GLY A 126 -13.60 4.09 -7.12
C GLY A 126 -13.60 2.67 -7.67
N PRO A 127 -12.52 1.93 -7.41
CA PRO A 127 -12.35 0.55 -7.87
C PRO A 127 -13.50 -0.36 -7.42
N LEU A 128 -13.83 -1.38 -8.24
CA LEU A 128 -14.98 -2.27 -8.07
C LEU A 128 -16.33 -1.55 -8.00
N GLY A 129 -16.41 -0.32 -8.52
CA GLY A 129 -17.62 0.48 -8.50
C GLY A 129 -18.04 0.93 -7.09
N LYS A 130 -17.09 1.05 -6.16
CA LYS A 130 -17.36 1.62 -4.84
C LYS A 130 -17.46 3.15 -4.94
N ASP A 131 -18.37 3.76 -4.21
CA ASP A 131 -18.43 5.22 -4.11
C ASP A 131 -17.46 5.66 -3.00
N ILE A 132 -16.54 6.55 -3.35
CA ILE A 132 -15.50 7.10 -2.45
C ILE A 132 -15.40 8.60 -2.62
N THR A 133 -14.79 9.32 -1.67
CA THR A 133 -14.52 10.75 -1.85
C THR A 133 -13.28 10.98 -2.73
N VAL A 134 -13.17 12.18 -3.32
CA VAL A 134 -11.94 12.60 -4.03
C VAL A 134 -10.71 12.46 -3.13
N GLU A 135 -10.82 12.84 -1.86
CA GLU A 135 -9.74 12.68 -0.88
C GLU A 135 -9.32 11.22 -0.71
N GLN A 136 -10.29 10.32 -0.53
CA GLN A 136 -10.03 8.89 -0.39
C GLN A 136 -9.37 8.32 -1.66
N ALA A 137 -9.79 8.76 -2.84
CA ALA A 137 -9.19 8.35 -4.11
C ALA A 137 -7.71 8.77 -4.21
N TYR A 138 -7.40 10.02 -3.84
CA TYR A 138 -6.03 10.54 -3.84
C TYR A 138 -5.16 9.80 -2.83
N ARG A 139 -5.66 9.65 -1.60
CA ARG A 139 -4.95 8.97 -0.52
C ARG A 139 -4.66 7.51 -0.83
N ALA A 140 -5.67 6.77 -1.30
CA ALA A 140 -5.52 5.36 -1.67
C ALA A 140 -4.52 5.19 -2.82
N ARG A 141 -4.52 6.09 -3.80
CA ARG A 141 -3.59 6.00 -4.93
C ARG A 141 -2.15 6.34 -4.53
N ALA A 142 -1.95 7.34 -3.67
CA ALA A 142 -0.64 7.66 -3.12
C ALA A 142 -0.06 6.48 -2.31
N PHE A 143 -0.90 5.83 -1.49
CA PHE A 143 -0.53 4.60 -0.77
C PHE A 143 -0.10 3.49 -1.73
N ASP A 144 -0.95 3.16 -2.70
CA ASP A 144 -0.75 2.03 -3.61
C ASP A 144 0.54 2.19 -4.44
N VAL A 145 0.78 3.36 -5.02
CA VAL A 145 1.97 3.61 -5.84
C VAL A 145 3.25 3.59 -5.01
N TRP A 146 3.25 4.13 -3.78
CA TRP A 146 4.44 4.09 -2.94
C TRP A 146 4.77 2.67 -2.47
N VAL A 147 3.77 1.85 -2.11
CA VAL A 147 3.99 0.44 -1.74
C VAL A 147 4.60 -0.32 -2.92
N HIS A 148 4.04 -0.13 -4.12
CA HIS A 148 4.55 -0.77 -5.32
C HIS A 148 5.91 -0.24 -5.80
N GLU A 149 6.25 1.02 -5.49
CA GLU A 149 7.63 1.51 -5.62
C GLU A 149 8.59 0.67 -4.77
N GLN A 150 8.22 0.34 -3.52
CA GLN A 150 9.06 -0.50 -2.65
C GLN A 150 9.13 -1.95 -3.14
N ASP A 151 8.03 -2.50 -3.69
CA ASP A 151 8.02 -3.83 -4.32
C ASP A 151 9.02 -3.91 -5.49
N LEU A 152 9.06 -2.87 -6.33
CA LEU A 152 10.02 -2.74 -7.43
C LEU A 152 11.46 -2.61 -6.94
N ARG A 153 11.70 -1.74 -5.96
CA ARG A 153 13.03 -1.56 -5.35
C ARG A 153 13.56 -2.87 -4.78
N THR A 154 12.71 -3.63 -4.09
CA THR A 154 13.05 -4.95 -3.55
C THR A 154 13.42 -5.93 -4.67
N ALA A 155 12.59 -6.04 -5.71
CA ALA A 155 12.83 -6.94 -6.84
C ALA A 155 14.10 -6.60 -7.65
N LEU A 156 14.48 -5.32 -7.65
CA LEU A 156 15.63 -4.79 -8.39
C LEU A 156 16.89 -4.63 -7.52
N GLY A 157 16.83 -4.95 -6.23
CA GLY A 157 17.95 -4.80 -5.30
C GLY A 157 18.36 -3.33 -5.08
N ARG A 158 17.42 -2.39 -5.15
CA ARG A 158 17.65 -0.96 -4.93
C ARG A 158 17.24 -0.55 -3.50
N PRO A 159 17.92 0.42 -2.86
CA PRO A 159 17.50 0.96 -1.55
C PRO A 159 16.09 1.56 -1.57
N GLY A 160 15.38 1.50 -0.42
CA GLY A 160 14.02 2.01 -0.25
C GLY A 160 13.94 3.53 0.00
N ASN A 161 12.93 4.18 -0.57
CA ASN A 161 12.59 5.60 -0.32
C ASN A 161 11.72 5.71 0.95
N LEU A 162 12.27 5.25 2.07
CA LEU A 162 11.51 4.91 3.27
C LEU A 162 10.99 6.10 4.08
N ASP A 163 11.47 7.31 3.82
CA ASP A 163 11.03 8.58 4.43
C ASP A 163 10.51 9.60 3.40
N SER A 164 10.19 9.14 2.18
CA SER A 164 9.61 10.01 1.16
C SER A 164 8.19 10.47 1.52
N PRO A 165 7.62 11.47 0.83
CA PRO A 165 6.25 11.94 1.13
C PRO A 165 5.20 10.81 1.14
N GLY A 166 5.36 9.80 0.27
CA GLY A 166 4.49 8.61 0.26
C GLY A 166 4.61 7.75 1.51
N ALA A 167 5.78 7.66 2.13
CA ALA A 167 5.99 6.90 3.36
C ALA A 167 5.14 7.43 4.52
N TYR A 168 4.99 8.76 4.63
CA TYR A 168 4.15 9.38 5.66
C TYR A 168 2.65 9.16 5.41
N VAL A 169 2.21 9.17 4.14
CA VAL A 169 0.83 8.79 3.77
C VAL A 169 0.58 7.33 4.15
N VAL A 170 1.51 6.43 3.83
CA VAL A 170 1.42 5.01 4.20
C VAL A 170 1.38 4.83 5.71
N ARG A 171 2.25 5.51 6.47
CA ARG A 171 2.20 5.49 7.94
C ARG A 171 0.80 5.80 8.45
N ASP A 172 0.19 6.89 7.97
CA ASP A 172 -1.11 7.33 8.46
C ASP A 172 -2.23 6.33 8.08
N VAL A 173 -2.17 5.75 6.88
CA VAL A 173 -3.11 4.68 6.46
C VAL A 173 -2.98 3.45 7.35
N LEU A 174 -1.76 3.01 7.62
CA LEU A 174 -1.50 1.82 8.42
C LEU A 174 -1.89 2.04 9.90
N LEU A 175 -1.65 3.24 10.44
CA LEU A 175 -2.05 3.59 11.80
C LEU A 175 -3.58 3.61 11.99
N GLU A 176 -4.33 4.07 10.99
CA GLU A 176 -5.79 4.06 11.02
C GLU A 176 -6.40 2.66 11.00
N ALA A 177 -5.69 1.66 10.47
CA ALA A 177 -6.13 0.28 10.46
C ALA A 177 -5.95 -0.43 11.81
N LEU A 178 -4.96 0.00 12.60
CA LEU A 178 -4.58 -0.67 13.86
C LEU A 178 -5.73 -0.85 14.86
N PRO A 179 -6.63 0.13 15.11
CA PRO A 179 -7.74 -0.06 16.04
C PRO A 179 -8.62 -1.26 15.70
N LYS A 180 -8.94 -1.44 14.41
CA LYS A 180 -9.72 -2.59 13.93
C LYS A 180 -8.92 -3.89 14.08
N ILE A 181 -7.67 -3.90 13.62
CA ILE A 181 -6.80 -5.08 13.68
C ILE A 181 -6.67 -5.58 15.11
N VAL A 182 -6.40 -4.69 16.06
CA VAL A 182 -6.14 -5.06 17.45
C VAL A 182 -7.44 -5.39 18.18
N ALA A 183 -8.45 -4.52 18.12
CA ALA A 183 -9.65 -4.68 18.93
C ALA A 183 -10.64 -5.70 18.35
N GLU A 184 -10.78 -5.77 17.03
CA GLU A 184 -11.77 -6.62 16.36
C GLU A 184 -11.13 -7.90 15.81
N ASP A 185 -10.11 -7.78 14.94
CA ASP A 185 -9.59 -8.95 14.22
C ASP A 185 -8.72 -9.87 15.10
N ALA A 186 -7.95 -9.28 16.03
CA ALA A 186 -7.14 -9.99 17.01
C ALA A 186 -7.85 -10.25 18.35
N ASP A 187 -9.08 -9.75 18.51
CA ASP A 187 -9.93 -9.88 19.71
C ASP A 187 -9.17 -9.56 21.01
N ALA A 188 -8.46 -8.41 21.02
CA ALA A 188 -7.69 -8.00 22.17
C ALA A 188 -8.57 -7.84 23.43
N PRO A 189 -8.06 -8.19 24.63
CA PRO A 189 -8.83 -8.09 25.86
C PRO A 189 -9.41 -6.70 26.10
N ARG A 190 -10.64 -6.63 26.61
CA ARG A 190 -11.26 -5.37 27.03
C ARG A 190 -10.41 -4.69 28.11
N SER A 191 -10.42 -3.36 28.11
CA SER A 191 -9.64 -2.56 29.07
C SER A 191 -8.14 -2.85 29.01
N SER A 192 -7.61 -3.12 27.82
CA SER A 192 -6.18 -3.33 27.57
C SER A 192 -5.58 -2.21 26.72
N ALA A 193 -4.24 -2.21 26.65
CA ALA A 193 -3.47 -1.34 25.79
C ALA A 193 -2.38 -2.13 25.09
N ILE A 194 -2.21 -1.91 23.79
CA ILE A 194 -1.20 -2.54 22.94
C ILE A 194 -0.29 -1.44 22.41
N VAL A 195 1.01 -1.62 22.50
CA VAL A 195 2.00 -0.63 22.04
C VAL A 195 2.70 -1.11 20.77
N PHE A 196 2.79 -0.23 19.79
CA PHE A 196 3.64 -0.37 18.61
C PHE A 196 4.78 0.63 18.70
N ASP A 197 5.99 0.12 18.79
CA ASP A 197 7.24 0.88 18.84
C ASP A 197 8.01 0.68 17.53
N VAL A 198 7.84 1.63 16.61
CA VAL A 198 8.41 1.57 15.26
C VAL A 198 9.53 2.58 15.14
N HIS A 199 10.72 2.10 14.80
CA HIS A 199 11.93 2.91 14.66
C HIS A 199 12.44 2.96 13.22
N GLY A 200 13.39 3.84 12.95
CA GLY A 200 14.01 4.00 11.62
C GLY A 200 13.57 5.30 10.93
N PRO A 201 13.55 5.36 9.59
CA PRO A 201 13.34 6.60 8.83
C PRO A 201 11.99 7.28 9.11
N VAL A 202 10.94 6.50 9.41
CA VAL A 202 9.65 6.98 9.88
C VAL A 202 9.36 6.33 11.22
N GLU A 203 9.68 7.04 12.30
CA GLU A 203 9.50 6.55 13.66
C GLU A 203 8.16 6.96 14.27
N PHE A 204 7.59 6.07 15.08
CA PHE A 204 6.45 6.38 15.94
C PHE A 204 6.33 5.37 17.07
N LEU A 205 5.88 5.89 18.22
CA LEU A 205 5.37 5.09 19.34
C LEU A 205 3.87 5.35 19.43
N ARG A 206 3.05 4.30 19.28
CA ARG A 206 1.58 4.42 19.30
C ARG A 206 0.96 3.35 20.17
N THR A 207 -0.11 3.74 20.86
CA THR A 207 -0.89 2.84 21.69
C THR A 207 -2.26 2.62 21.07
N ILE A 208 -2.69 1.37 20.96
CA ILE A 208 -4.09 1.04 20.73
C ILE A 208 -4.73 0.70 22.06
N ARG A 209 -5.69 1.51 22.49
CA ARG A 209 -6.48 1.26 23.70
C ARG A 209 -7.78 0.58 23.34
N VAL A 210 -8.10 -0.51 24.03
CA VAL A 210 -9.37 -1.21 23.91
C VAL A 210 -10.25 -0.84 25.09
N ASP A 211 -11.37 -0.17 24.85
CA ASP A 211 -12.28 0.25 25.91
C ASP A 211 -13.07 -0.95 26.52
N ILE A 212 -13.86 -0.70 27.56
CA ILE A 212 -14.70 -1.73 28.19
C ILE A 212 -15.77 -2.29 27.24
N GLN A 213 -16.12 -1.55 26.18
CA GLN A 213 -17.05 -1.96 25.14
C GLN A 213 -16.38 -2.77 24.03
N GLY A 214 -15.04 -2.90 24.06
CA GLY A 214 -14.26 -3.66 23.08
C GLY A 214 -13.88 -2.83 21.85
N ARG A 215 -14.00 -1.50 21.91
CA ARG A 215 -13.66 -0.61 20.79
C ARG A 215 -12.21 -0.16 20.91
N GLY A 216 -11.48 -0.23 19.80
CA GLY A 216 -10.12 0.27 19.69
C GLY A 216 -10.06 1.78 19.43
N SER A 217 -9.09 2.46 20.04
CA SER A 217 -8.71 3.83 19.70
C SER A 217 -7.20 3.99 19.64
N LEU A 218 -6.72 4.76 18.65
CA LEU A 218 -5.31 5.12 18.51
C LEU A 218 -4.95 6.31 19.42
N GLU A 219 -3.95 6.13 20.27
CA GLU A 219 -3.40 7.15 21.16
C GLU A 219 -1.92 7.41 20.86
N THR A 220 -1.50 8.67 21.00
CA THR A 220 -0.10 9.09 20.83
C THR A 220 0.74 8.89 22.08
N ALA A 221 0.10 8.78 23.25
CA ALA A 221 0.79 8.56 24.52
C ALA A 221 1.08 7.06 24.72
N PRO A 222 2.29 6.70 25.20
CA PRO A 222 2.59 5.32 25.56
C PRO A 222 1.77 4.89 26.78
N ALA A 223 1.24 3.67 26.75
CA ALA A 223 0.59 3.07 27.92
C ALA A 223 1.63 2.56 28.93
N LEU A 224 1.34 2.75 30.22
CA LEU A 224 2.06 2.10 31.31
C LEU A 224 1.50 0.69 31.49
N GLY A 225 2.35 -0.34 31.38
CA GLY A 225 1.95 -1.74 31.51
C GLY A 225 1.05 -2.23 30.37
N PRO A 226 1.49 -2.17 29.10
CA PRO A 226 0.71 -2.69 27.99
C PRO A 226 0.54 -4.22 28.10
N ALA A 227 -0.58 -4.73 27.60
CA ALA A 227 -0.83 -6.17 27.50
C ALA A 227 0.08 -6.84 26.47
N ALA A 228 0.46 -6.08 25.43
CA ALA A 228 1.43 -6.50 24.42
C ALA A 228 2.19 -5.29 23.87
N THR A 229 3.46 -5.51 23.51
CA THR A 229 4.30 -4.54 22.78
C THR A 229 4.90 -5.21 21.56
N LEU A 230 4.83 -4.56 20.40
CA LEU A 230 5.51 -4.96 19.17
C LEU A 230 6.56 -3.89 18.83
N THR A 231 7.82 -4.29 18.74
CA THR A 231 8.95 -3.43 18.37
C THR A 231 9.61 -3.95 17.10
N LEU A 232 9.72 -3.09 16.08
CA LEU A 232 10.22 -3.42 14.75
C LEU A 232 10.63 -2.16 13.99
N ASP A 233 11.45 -2.30 12.96
CA ASP A 233 11.81 -1.16 12.11
C ASP A 233 10.70 -0.85 11.08
N TRP A 234 10.70 0.38 10.57
CA TRP A 234 9.69 0.88 9.63
C TRP A 234 9.55 0.03 8.36
N GLU A 235 10.66 -0.46 7.79
CA GLU A 235 10.59 -1.30 6.59
C GLU A 235 9.90 -2.62 6.89
N THR A 236 10.27 -3.27 8.00
CA THR A 236 9.63 -4.52 8.46
C THR A 236 8.14 -4.29 8.74
N TYR A 237 7.79 -3.18 9.39
CA TYR A 237 6.40 -2.81 9.66
C TYR A 237 5.57 -2.72 8.38
N VAL A 238 6.05 -1.97 7.38
CA VAL A 238 5.36 -1.83 6.10
C VAL A 238 5.24 -3.16 5.38
N ARG A 239 6.31 -3.95 5.34
CA ARG A 239 6.32 -5.24 4.62
C ARG A 239 5.35 -6.24 5.25
N LEU A 240 5.23 -6.28 6.57
CA LEU A 240 4.23 -7.11 7.25
C LEU A 240 2.80 -6.59 7.01
N ALA A 241 2.58 -5.28 7.21
CA ALA A 241 1.27 -4.65 7.04
C ALA A 241 0.76 -4.73 5.60
N CYS A 242 1.66 -4.78 4.61
CA CYS A 242 1.32 -4.98 3.21
C CYS A 242 1.42 -6.46 2.78
N GLY A 243 1.66 -7.41 3.68
CA GLY A 243 1.69 -8.84 3.34
C GLY A 243 2.81 -9.28 2.38
N ARG A 244 3.93 -8.53 2.36
CA ARG A 244 5.11 -8.82 1.54
C ARG A 244 6.09 -9.79 2.20
N VAL A 245 5.96 -10.00 3.52
CA VAL A 245 6.71 -10.98 4.32
C VAL A 245 5.81 -11.57 5.38
N THR A 246 6.14 -12.78 5.84
CA THR A 246 5.46 -13.39 6.99
C THR A 246 6.18 -12.99 8.28
N PRO A 247 5.50 -13.01 9.45
CA PRO A 247 6.13 -12.77 10.75
C PRO A 247 7.33 -13.69 11.01
N GLU A 248 7.27 -14.95 10.59
CA GLU A 248 8.34 -15.93 10.78
C GLU A 248 9.59 -15.57 9.96
N ALA A 249 9.41 -14.98 8.79
CA ALA A 249 10.51 -14.59 7.91
C ALA A 249 11.32 -13.38 8.43
N VAL A 250 10.78 -12.65 9.40
CA VAL A 250 11.38 -11.44 10.00
C VAL A 250 11.48 -11.53 11.52
N ALA A 251 11.46 -12.75 12.09
CA ALA A 251 11.46 -12.97 13.52
C ALA A 251 12.70 -12.39 14.24
N ASP A 252 13.82 -12.23 13.54
CA ASP A 252 15.04 -11.59 14.03
C ASP A 252 14.97 -10.06 14.08
N ARG A 253 14.00 -9.46 13.35
CA ARG A 253 13.75 -8.01 13.27
C ARG A 253 12.48 -7.58 14.00
N LEU A 254 11.75 -8.53 14.58
CA LEU A 254 10.50 -8.32 15.31
C LEU A 254 10.66 -8.79 16.75
N LYS A 255 10.55 -7.83 17.68
CA LYS A 255 10.53 -8.12 19.12
C LYS A 255 9.10 -7.97 19.64
N THR A 256 8.64 -8.97 20.37
CA THR A 256 7.32 -8.98 21.02
C THR A 256 7.47 -9.14 22.53
N GLU A 257 6.72 -8.38 23.31
CA GLU A 257 6.64 -8.49 24.77
C GLU A 257 5.16 -8.55 25.21
N GLY A 258 4.90 -9.13 26.40
CA GLY A 258 3.54 -9.30 26.93
C GLY A 258 2.94 -10.66 26.58
N ASP A 259 1.64 -10.69 26.28
CA ASP A 259 0.90 -11.92 25.95
C ASP A 259 1.29 -12.50 24.57
N PRO A 260 1.88 -13.71 24.50
CA PRO A 260 2.29 -14.33 23.24
C PRO A 260 1.13 -14.65 22.30
N ASP A 261 -0.04 -15.04 22.84
CA ASP A 261 -1.20 -15.40 22.01
C ASP A 261 -1.81 -14.15 21.36
N LEU A 262 -1.82 -13.04 22.11
CA LEU A 262 -2.26 -11.74 21.60
C LEU A 262 -1.33 -11.19 20.52
N THR A 263 -0.01 -11.21 20.74
CA THR A 263 0.95 -10.74 19.73
C THR A 263 0.89 -11.58 18.46
N ALA A 264 0.75 -12.90 18.57
CA ALA A 264 0.52 -13.78 17.43
C ALA A 264 -0.81 -13.48 16.73
N ALA A 265 -1.89 -13.20 17.47
CA ALA A 265 -3.19 -12.83 16.89
C ALA A 265 -3.15 -11.52 16.11
N ILE A 266 -2.44 -10.52 16.64
CA ILE A 266 -2.21 -9.24 15.95
C ILE A 266 -1.45 -9.49 14.64
N LEU A 267 -0.32 -10.21 14.71
CA LEU A 267 0.53 -10.46 13.54
C LEU A 267 -0.18 -11.25 12.44
N ARG A 268 -1.04 -12.22 12.78
CA ARG A 268 -1.85 -12.95 11.80
C ARG A 268 -2.85 -12.06 11.05
N ASN A 269 -3.35 -11.02 11.69
CA ASN A 269 -4.35 -10.10 11.14
C ASN A 269 -3.76 -8.76 10.68
N PHE A 270 -2.43 -8.63 10.68
CA PHE A 270 -1.78 -7.34 10.50
C PHE A 270 -1.77 -6.85 9.05
N THR A 271 -1.95 -7.75 8.08
CA THR A 271 -1.98 -7.40 6.67
C THR A 271 -3.27 -6.65 6.30
N VAL A 272 -3.13 -5.43 5.76
CA VAL A 272 -4.25 -4.54 5.39
C VAL A 272 -4.50 -4.47 3.89
N THR A 273 -3.59 -5.00 3.07
CA THR A 273 -3.75 -5.06 1.62
C THR A 273 -4.44 -6.36 1.20
N PRO A 274 -5.38 -6.32 0.25
CA PRO A 274 -6.12 -7.48 -0.24
C PRO A 274 -5.31 -8.43 -1.14
#